data_AF-A0A7C5I9V4-F1
#
_entry.id   AF-A0A7C5I9V4-F1
#
_cell.length_a   1.000
_cell.length_b   1.000
_cell.length_c   1.000
_cell.angle_alpha   90.00
_cell.angle_beta   90.00
_cell.angle_gamma   90.00
#
_symmetry.space_group_name_H-M   'P 1'
#
loop_
_entity.id
_entity.type
_entity.pdbx_description
1 polymer ?
#
loop_
_entity_poly.entity_id
_entity_poly.type
_entity_poly.pdbx_seq_one_letter_code
_entity_poly.pdbx_strand_id
1 'polypeptide(L)'
;MTARSQSVPRPLYYTLTPARCIALFAAGLASACGDEPAGLRPTPQGDGPRVVFDLTASPLPEIPMPNDVATRPDCASPTGKRLNVSLHAVTRAESRLRAKIDSLDGFGVFSPITVRFDDKEARAAGRPAIDLENVRDRLAGPPGGQPDHDFSNDPVLLVDVDPSSPEYGRAIPLDVGQGNFPLALEWPWQYWDQDEHRDSSNLLFETHEEDVNHNGVLDPYEDYDFDGILDHPNTWSGLDKGPLAADDLITFYEKETDTMILWPMVPLRQMTRYAVVLTKYLTSTSGKPVRSPFPYVNHADQTPDLLPLKDILPRYGFSLDDVVFAWSFTTQSITSELEQVRAGLYGHGPLAALEQEYPP
;
A
#
# COMPACT_ATOMS: atom_id res chain seq x y z
N MET A 1 48.93 56.17 -56.79
CA MET A 1 48.48 54.86 -56.29
C MET A 1 48.86 54.78 -54.83
N THR A 2 47.91 54.96 -53.91
CA THR A 2 48.11 54.66 -52.49
C THR A 2 46.74 54.34 -51.89
N ALA A 3 46.60 53.09 -51.46
CA ALA A 3 45.36 52.43 -51.12
C ALA A 3 44.85 52.79 -49.71
N ARG A 4 43.53 52.68 -49.55
CA ARG A 4 42.76 52.84 -48.31
C ARG A 4 43.19 51.82 -47.23
N SER A 5 43.14 52.23 -45.97
CA SER A 5 43.04 51.33 -44.80
C SER A 5 41.87 51.77 -43.93
N GLN A 6 41.08 50.79 -43.51
CA GLN A 6 39.77 50.90 -42.89
C GLN A 6 39.85 51.19 -41.38
N SER A 7 38.88 51.96 -40.88
CA SER A 7 38.66 52.27 -39.47
C SER A 7 37.91 51.12 -38.75
N VAL A 8 38.44 50.64 -37.63
CA VAL A 8 37.76 49.71 -36.71
C VAL A 8 37.21 50.50 -35.50
N PRO A 9 35.90 50.42 -35.17
CA PRO A 9 35.35 51.04 -33.96
C PRO A 9 35.52 50.15 -32.71
N ARG A 10 35.79 50.79 -31.57
CA ARG A 10 35.86 50.16 -30.23
C ARG A 10 34.44 49.92 -29.67
N PRO A 11 34.18 48.83 -28.93
CA PRO A 11 32.87 48.58 -28.33
C PRO A 11 32.63 49.46 -27.09
N LEU A 12 31.41 49.97 -26.98
CA LEU A 12 30.85 50.64 -25.80
C LEU A 12 30.50 49.60 -24.73
N TYR A 13 31.11 49.72 -23.55
CA TYR A 13 30.68 48.98 -22.36
C TYR A 13 29.50 49.72 -21.72
N TYR A 14 28.31 49.12 -21.76
CA TYR A 14 27.15 49.55 -20.99
C TYR A 14 27.30 49.07 -19.53
N THR A 15 27.48 50.01 -18.60
CA THR A 15 27.39 49.74 -17.16
C THR A 15 25.93 49.58 -16.76
N LEU A 16 25.48 48.34 -16.61
CA LEU A 16 24.19 48.01 -15.98
C LEU A 16 24.32 48.20 -14.45
N THR A 17 23.51 49.10 -13.90
CA THR A 17 23.42 49.38 -12.46
C THR A 17 22.70 48.24 -11.72
N PRO A 18 23.18 47.83 -10.52
CA PRO A 18 22.69 46.64 -9.81
C PRO A 18 21.29 46.77 -9.18
N ALA A 19 20.65 47.94 -9.30
CA ALA A 19 19.40 48.25 -8.60
C ALA A 19 18.13 47.66 -9.25
N ARG A 20 18.18 47.15 -10.49
CA ARG A 20 16.99 46.60 -11.19
C ARG A 20 16.86 45.07 -11.16
N CYS A 21 17.90 44.33 -10.77
CA CYS A 21 17.82 42.86 -10.67
C CYS A 21 17.22 42.36 -9.34
N ILE A 22 17.25 43.18 -8.29
CA ILE A 22 16.72 42.78 -6.97
C ILE A 22 15.19 42.84 -6.93
N ALA A 23 14.56 43.73 -7.69
CA ALA A 23 13.09 43.86 -7.71
C ALA A 23 12.37 42.74 -8.48
N LEU A 24 13.03 42.11 -9.47
CA LEU A 24 12.47 40.99 -10.23
C LEU A 24 12.66 39.64 -9.52
N PHE A 25 13.66 39.51 -8.64
CA PHE A 25 13.82 38.32 -7.79
C PHE A 25 12.87 38.34 -6.59
N ALA A 26 12.55 39.51 -6.03
CA ALA A 26 11.61 39.64 -4.93
C ALA A 26 10.13 39.41 -5.34
N ALA A 27 9.77 39.72 -6.59
CA ALA A 27 8.41 39.53 -7.11
C ALA A 27 8.09 38.05 -7.47
N GLY A 28 9.09 37.20 -7.65
CA GLY A 28 8.89 35.75 -7.88
C GLY A 28 8.70 34.91 -6.61
N LEU A 29 9.11 35.44 -5.45
CA LEU A 29 9.02 34.76 -4.16
C LEU A 29 7.71 35.06 -3.41
N ALA A 30 6.98 36.12 -3.79
CA ALA A 30 5.75 36.54 -3.11
C ALA A 30 4.47 35.82 -3.59
N SER A 31 4.54 35.03 -4.67
CA SER A 31 3.40 34.26 -5.20
C SER A 31 3.46 32.76 -4.86
N ALA A 32 4.38 32.36 -3.98
CA ALA A 32 4.59 30.96 -3.58
C ALA A 32 3.92 30.59 -2.23
N CYS A 33 3.05 31.44 -1.70
CA CYS A 33 2.08 31.00 -0.69
C CYS A 33 0.91 30.36 -1.42
N GLY A 34 1.09 29.11 -1.86
CA GLY A 34 -0.07 28.23 -2.03
C GLY A 34 -0.69 27.98 -0.65
N ASP A 35 -2.00 27.75 -0.61
CA ASP A 35 -2.66 27.28 0.61
C ASP A 35 -1.92 26.02 1.11
N GLU A 36 -1.79 25.90 2.43
CA GLU A 36 -1.19 24.71 3.04
C GLU A 36 -1.97 23.47 2.54
N PRO A 37 -1.27 22.42 2.03
CA PRO A 37 -1.94 21.24 1.50
C PRO A 37 -2.92 20.66 2.53
N ALA A 38 -4.22 20.80 2.26
CA ALA A 38 -5.27 20.29 3.12
C ALA A 38 -5.64 18.86 2.69
N GLY A 39 -5.87 17.97 3.65
CA GLY A 39 -6.44 16.66 3.39
C GLY A 39 -7.95 16.69 3.18
N LEU A 40 -8.56 15.53 2.99
CA LEU A 40 -10.00 15.40 2.71
C LEU A 40 -10.90 15.95 3.83
N ARG A 41 -10.48 15.73 5.09
CA ARG A 41 -11.09 16.27 6.31
C ARG A 41 -10.08 16.17 7.46
N PRO A 42 -10.22 16.98 8.52
CA PRO A 42 -9.43 16.82 9.74
C PRO A 42 -9.59 15.44 10.36
N THR A 43 -8.52 14.88 10.90
CA THR A 43 -8.54 13.64 11.67
C THR A 43 -9.38 13.85 12.93
N PRO A 44 -10.44 13.05 13.16
CA PRO A 44 -11.21 13.14 14.39
C PRO A 44 -10.35 12.87 15.63
N GLN A 45 -10.68 13.53 16.74
CA GLN A 45 -10.03 13.27 18.02
C GLN A 45 -10.33 11.85 18.50
N GLY A 46 -9.37 11.25 19.20
CA GLY A 46 -9.52 9.93 19.81
C GLY A 46 -8.18 9.39 20.28
N ASP A 47 -8.23 8.21 20.89
CA ASP A 47 -7.10 7.49 21.47
C ASP A 47 -7.04 6.03 21.00
N GLY A 48 -7.78 5.69 19.93
CA GLY A 48 -7.68 4.38 19.29
C GLY A 48 -6.39 4.15 18.50
N PRO A 49 -6.23 2.96 17.91
CA PRO A 49 -5.00 2.52 17.25
C PRO A 49 -4.61 3.48 16.12
N ARG A 50 -3.33 3.75 15.97
CA ARG A 50 -2.84 4.68 14.95
C ARG A 50 -2.25 3.92 13.77
N VAL A 51 -2.63 4.27 12.55
CA VAL A 51 -1.94 3.74 11.35
C VAL A 51 -0.47 4.14 11.40
N VAL A 52 0.43 3.18 11.20
CA VAL A 52 1.87 3.45 11.11
C VAL A 52 2.20 4.01 9.72
N PHE A 53 2.95 5.11 9.69
CA PHE A 53 3.39 5.76 8.47
C PHE A 53 4.74 6.44 8.69
N ASP A 54 5.82 5.75 8.36
CA ASP A 54 7.20 6.20 8.47
C ASP A 54 7.96 5.99 7.16
N LEU A 55 8.13 7.09 6.41
CA LEU A 55 8.91 7.09 5.17
C LEU A 55 10.42 6.96 5.38
N THR A 56 10.88 7.14 6.62
CA THR A 56 12.30 7.15 7.00
C THR A 56 12.76 5.86 7.67
N ALA A 57 11.84 4.90 7.86
CA ALA A 57 12.16 3.58 8.36
C ALA A 57 13.21 2.90 7.47
N SER A 58 14.07 2.11 8.12
CA SER A 58 15.18 1.39 7.49
C SER A 58 15.03 -0.09 7.77
N PRO A 59 15.24 -0.98 6.79
CA PRO A 59 15.82 -0.72 5.46
C PRO A 59 14.81 -0.28 4.39
N LEU A 60 13.51 -0.30 4.70
CA LEU A 60 12.42 0.12 3.83
C LEU A 60 11.41 0.96 4.61
N PRO A 61 10.71 1.90 3.93
CA PRO A 61 9.59 2.64 4.51
C PRO A 61 8.53 1.72 5.11
N GLU A 62 7.95 2.14 6.23
CA GLU A 62 6.85 1.47 6.88
C GLU A 62 5.58 2.29 6.71
N ILE A 63 4.86 2.01 5.63
CA ILE A 63 3.60 2.66 5.28
C ILE A 63 2.60 1.60 4.84
N PRO A 64 1.30 1.92 4.79
CA PRO A 64 0.34 1.04 4.14
C PRO A 64 0.78 0.78 2.69
N MET A 65 0.72 -0.46 2.25
CA MET A 65 1.07 -0.86 0.88
C MET A 65 -0.12 -1.58 0.23
N PRO A 66 -0.29 -1.52 -1.09
CA PRO A 66 0.35 -0.59 -2.03
C PRO A 66 -0.04 0.88 -1.76
N ASN A 67 0.84 1.83 -2.08
CA ASN A 67 0.59 3.26 -1.84
C ASN A 67 1.39 4.17 -2.79
N ASP A 68 0.69 5.10 -3.44
CA ASP A 68 1.27 6.02 -4.42
C ASP A 68 2.28 7.01 -3.83
N VAL A 69 2.34 7.21 -2.51
CA VAL A 69 3.44 7.96 -1.87
C VAL A 69 4.80 7.25 -2.08
N ALA A 70 4.80 5.92 -2.23
CA ALA A 70 5.99 5.15 -2.60
C ALA A 70 6.23 5.11 -4.13
N THR A 71 5.73 6.09 -4.88
CA THR A 71 5.96 6.23 -6.32
C THR A 71 6.64 7.56 -6.65
N ARG A 72 7.24 7.63 -7.83
CA ARG A 72 7.73 8.86 -8.45
C ARG A 72 7.01 9.11 -9.77
N PRO A 73 6.80 10.38 -10.16
CA PRO A 73 6.25 10.69 -11.47
C PRO A 73 7.23 10.31 -12.59
N ASP A 74 6.71 9.69 -13.65
CA ASP A 74 7.43 9.41 -14.91
C ASP A 74 6.46 9.50 -16.09
N CYS A 75 6.51 10.59 -16.85
CA CYS A 75 5.65 10.80 -18.02
C CYS A 75 5.90 9.80 -19.16
N ALA A 76 7.01 9.06 -19.14
CA ALA A 76 7.30 8.03 -20.13
C ALA A 76 6.72 6.66 -19.76
N SER A 77 6.21 6.48 -18.54
CA SER A 77 5.56 5.24 -18.15
C SER A 77 4.06 5.24 -18.52
N PRO A 78 3.46 4.07 -18.81
CA PRO A 78 2.03 3.96 -19.15
C PRO A 78 1.08 4.57 -18.12
N THR A 79 1.43 4.52 -16.83
CA THR A 79 0.62 5.03 -15.72
C THR A 79 0.99 6.46 -15.30
N GLY A 80 2.06 7.02 -15.87
CA GLY A 80 2.66 8.27 -15.40
C GLY A 80 3.46 8.14 -14.09
N LYS A 81 3.63 6.93 -13.56
CA LYS A 81 4.33 6.63 -12.28
C LYS A 81 5.40 5.54 -12.45
N ARG A 82 6.34 5.50 -11.51
CA ARG A 82 7.18 4.33 -11.22
C ARG A 82 7.27 4.09 -9.72
N LEU A 83 7.41 2.85 -9.31
CA LEU A 83 7.74 2.55 -7.92
C LEU A 83 9.05 3.24 -7.52
N ASN A 84 9.13 3.71 -6.29
CA ASN A 84 10.28 4.41 -5.74
C ASN A 84 10.84 3.61 -4.56
N VAL A 85 11.78 2.71 -4.84
CA VAL A 85 12.33 1.78 -3.84
C VAL A 85 13.79 2.12 -3.56
N SER A 86 14.17 2.14 -2.28
CA SER A 86 15.57 2.34 -1.89
C SER A 86 16.46 1.24 -2.48
N LEU A 87 17.43 1.61 -3.30
CA LEU A 87 18.39 0.67 -3.89
C LEU A 87 19.51 0.24 -2.92
N HIS A 88 19.56 0.88 -1.74
CA HIS A 88 20.46 0.51 -0.66
C HIS A 88 19.97 -0.79 -0.01
N ALA A 89 20.82 -1.79 -0.04
CA ALA A 89 20.54 -3.13 0.46
C ALA A 89 21.84 -3.77 0.96
N VAL A 90 21.73 -4.71 1.90
CA VAL A 90 22.91 -5.38 2.48
C VAL A 90 23.57 -6.29 1.44
N THR A 91 22.76 -6.94 0.60
CA THR A 91 23.26 -7.89 -0.42
C THR A 91 23.12 -7.35 -1.84
N ARG A 92 24.00 -7.82 -2.74
CA ARG A 92 23.89 -7.52 -4.17
C ARG A 92 22.65 -8.16 -4.81
N ALA A 93 22.20 -9.30 -4.31
CA ALA A 93 21.00 -9.97 -4.81
C ALA A 93 19.77 -9.11 -4.55
N GLU A 94 19.63 -8.63 -3.31
CA GLU A 94 18.56 -7.73 -2.90
C GLU A 94 18.61 -6.40 -3.67
N SER A 95 19.77 -5.74 -3.75
CA SER A 95 19.91 -4.48 -4.50
C SER A 95 19.48 -4.63 -5.98
N ARG A 96 19.81 -5.76 -6.62
CA ARG A 96 19.37 -6.07 -8.00
C ARG A 96 17.88 -6.32 -8.09
N LEU A 97 17.28 -7.01 -7.11
CA LEU A 97 15.84 -7.22 -7.05
C LEU A 97 15.11 -5.88 -6.89
N ARG A 98 15.55 -5.04 -5.95
CA ARG A 98 14.98 -3.70 -5.73
C ARG A 98 15.09 -2.84 -6.99
N ALA A 99 16.20 -2.90 -7.72
CA ALA A 99 16.35 -2.20 -9.00
C ALA A 99 15.35 -2.65 -10.09
N LYS A 100 14.92 -3.92 -10.07
CA LYS A 100 13.86 -4.41 -10.98
C LYS A 100 12.48 -3.94 -10.52
N ILE A 101 12.21 -3.97 -9.22
CA ILE A 101 10.95 -3.46 -8.65
C ILE A 101 10.80 -1.96 -8.96
N ASP A 102 11.88 -1.20 -8.83
CA ASP A 102 11.94 0.23 -9.13
C ASP A 102 11.66 0.57 -10.61
N SER A 103 11.68 -0.43 -11.50
CA SER A 103 11.31 -0.26 -12.91
C SER A 103 9.81 -0.45 -13.18
N LEU A 104 9.04 -0.96 -12.23
CA LEU A 104 7.60 -1.17 -12.41
C LEU A 104 6.88 0.17 -12.50
N ASP A 105 5.88 0.25 -13.38
CA ASP A 105 5.05 1.44 -13.58
C ASP A 105 3.83 1.51 -12.63
N GLY A 106 3.69 0.57 -11.70
CA GLY A 106 2.65 0.61 -10.68
C GLY A 106 2.69 -0.64 -9.80
N PHE A 107 1.62 -0.85 -9.04
CA PHE A 107 1.46 -2.01 -8.15
C PHE A 107 0.73 -3.16 -8.85
N GLY A 108 0.86 -4.37 -8.30
CA GLY A 108 0.21 -5.55 -8.87
C GLY A 108 -1.33 -5.47 -8.78
N VAL A 109 -2.01 -6.08 -9.75
CA VAL A 109 -3.48 -6.16 -9.80
C VAL A 109 -4.09 -7.14 -8.78
N PHE A 110 -3.25 -7.87 -8.07
CA PHE A 110 -3.59 -8.82 -7.00
C PHE A 110 -2.68 -8.64 -5.78
N SER A 111 -1.92 -7.53 -5.70
CA SER A 111 -1.04 -7.30 -4.57
C SER A 111 -1.86 -7.23 -3.28
N PRO A 112 -1.41 -7.90 -2.19
CA PRO A 112 -2.04 -7.75 -0.90
C PRO A 112 -1.96 -6.29 -0.45
N ILE A 113 -3.00 -5.86 0.26
CA ILE A 113 -3.07 -4.58 0.94
C ILE A 113 -2.63 -4.81 2.38
N THR A 114 -1.54 -4.17 2.80
CA THR A 114 -1.02 -4.24 4.17
C THR A 114 -1.14 -2.91 4.87
N VAL A 115 -1.51 -2.94 6.14
CA VAL A 115 -1.54 -1.74 7.00
C VAL A 115 -1.24 -2.14 8.45
N ARG A 116 -0.21 -1.51 9.02
CA ARG A 116 0.19 -1.69 10.41
C ARG A 116 -0.48 -0.68 11.33
N PHE A 117 -0.79 -1.10 12.55
CA PHE A 117 -1.33 -0.26 13.61
C PHE A 117 -0.41 -0.20 14.84
N ASP A 118 -0.28 0.98 15.44
CA ASP A 118 0.34 1.18 16.75
C ASP A 118 -0.76 1.39 17.79
N ASP A 119 -0.88 0.43 18.71
CA ASP A 119 -1.64 0.54 19.95
C ASP A 119 -0.79 0.01 21.12
N LYS A 120 -0.21 0.94 21.87
CA LYS A 120 0.65 0.62 23.01
C LYS A 120 -0.09 -0.06 24.16
N GLU A 121 -1.38 0.24 24.32
CA GLU A 121 -2.21 -0.36 25.38
C GLU A 121 -2.57 -1.80 25.02
N ALA A 122 -2.93 -2.05 23.75
CA ALA A 122 -3.18 -3.40 23.25
C ALA A 122 -1.92 -4.26 23.33
N ARG A 123 -0.78 -3.76 22.82
CA ARG A 123 0.51 -4.46 22.85
C ARG A 123 0.96 -4.80 24.27
N ALA A 124 0.87 -3.87 25.22
CA ALA A 124 1.22 -4.13 26.62
C ALA A 124 0.30 -5.17 27.30
N ALA A 125 -0.88 -5.39 26.74
CA ALA A 125 -1.84 -6.39 27.21
C ALA A 125 -1.79 -7.71 26.41
N GLY A 126 -0.85 -7.87 25.46
CA GLY A 126 -0.77 -9.05 24.59
C GLY A 126 -2.01 -9.23 23.69
N ARG A 127 -2.65 -8.12 23.27
CA ARG A 127 -3.85 -8.13 22.44
C ARG A 127 -3.58 -7.49 21.08
N PRO A 128 -4.28 -7.93 20.02
CA PRO A 128 -4.25 -7.26 18.72
C PRO A 128 -4.65 -5.78 18.83
N ALA A 129 -4.00 -4.92 18.04
CA ALA A 129 -4.34 -3.50 17.95
C ALA A 129 -5.79 -3.26 17.46
N ILE A 130 -6.32 -4.12 16.59
CA ILE A 130 -7.68 -4.02 16.05
C ILE A 130 -8.57 -5.19 16.47
N ASP A 131 -9.88 -5.01 16.41
CA ASP A 131 -10.90 -6.03 16.68
C ASP A 131 -11.02 -6.97 15.46
N LEU A 132 -10.36 -8.12 15.55
CA LEU A 132 -10.25 -9.09 14.46
C LEU A 132 -11.59 -9.76 14.15
N GLU A 133 -12.40 -10.09 15.17
CA GLU A 133 -13.73 -10.64 14.97
C GLU A 133 -14.65 -9.64 14.26
N ASN A 134 -14.63 -8.36 14.66
CA ASN A 134 -15.42 -7.33 13.99
C ASN A 134 -14.98 -7.13 12.53
N VAL A 135 -13.68 -7.25 12.22
CA VAL A 135 -13.20 -7.19 10.83
C VAL A 135 -13.71 -8.38 10.02
N ARG A 136 -13.52 -9.61 10.51
CA ARG A 136 -13.99 -10.83 9.86
C ARG A 136 -15.50 -10.81 9.66
N ASP A 137 -16.25 -10.54 10.72
CA ASP A 137 -17.71 -10.70 10.71
C ASP A 137 -18.39 -9.72 9.76
N ARG A 138 -17.82 -8.53 9.53
CA ARG A 138 -18.36 -7.53 8.59
C ARG A 138 -17.97 -7.82 7.14
N LEU A 139 -16.73 -8.23 6.88
CA LEU A 139 -16.23 -8.44 5.51
C LEU A 139 -16.52 -9.84 4.94
N ALA A 140 -16.64 -10.85 5.80
CA ALA A 140 -16.79 -12.24 5.42
C ALA A 140 -17.99 -12.95 6.08
N GLY A 141 -18.64 -12.32 7.06
CA GLY A 141 -19.65 -12.97 7.90
C GLY A 141 -19.04 -13.81 9.03
N PRO A 142 -19.86 -14.20 10.02
CA PRO A 142 -19.38 -15.03 11.13
C PRO A 142 -19.06 -16.46 10.67
N PRO A 143 -18.20 -17.20 11.39
CA PRO A 143 -17.87 -18.59 11.06
C PRO A 143 -19.13 -19.45 10.94
N GLY A 144 -19.28 -20.15 9.81
CA GLY A 144 -20.47 -20.96 9.51
C GLY A 144 -21.73 -20.17 9.10
N GLY A 145 -21.64 -18.85 9.00
CA GLY A 145 -22.68 -17.96 8.48
C GLY A 145 -22.68 -17.87 6.94
N GLN A 146 -23.63 -17.09 6.40
CA GLN A 146 -23.54 -16.69 4.99
C GLN A 146 -22.52 -15.54 4.85
N PRO A 147 -21.79 -15.47 3.73
CA PRO A 147 -20.90 -14.34 3.45
C PRO A 147 -21.66 -13.02 3.56
N ASP A 148 -21.15 -12.10 4.37
CA ASP A 148 -21.63 -10.72 4.37
C ASP A 148 -20.98 -10.01 3.17
N HIS A 149 -21.79 -9.63 2.19
CA HIS A 149 -21.36 -8.85 1.01
C HIS A 149 -21.91 -7.42 1.09
N ASP A 150 -22.21 -6.96 2.31
CA ASP A 150 -22.75 -5.63 2.59
C ASP A 150 -21.65 -4.60 2.82
N PHE A 151 -21.24 -3.95 1.73
CA PHE A 151 -20.31 -2.82 1.79
C PHE A 151 -20.79 -1.65 2.65
N SER A 152 -22.05 -1.58 3.10
CA SER A 152 -22.55 -0.42 3.85
C SER A 152 -22.07 -0.34 5.29
N ASN A 153 -21.43 -1.41 5.76
CA ASN A 153 -21.00 -1.53 7.13
C ASN A 153 -19.51 -1.96 7.25
N ASP A 154 -18.80 -2.07 6.13
CA ASP A 154 -17.43 -2.56 6.09
C ASP A 154 -16.42 -1.67 6.82
N PRO A 155 -15.46 -2.26 7.55
CA PRO A 155 -14.35 -1.54 8.17
C PRO A 155 -13.33 -1.05 7.13
N VAL A 156 -13.25 -1.70 5.96
CA VAL A 156 -12.32 -1.36 4.87
C VAL A 156 -13.03 -1.46 3.53
N LEU A 157 -12.93 -0.42 2.71
CA LEU A 157 -13.37 -0.43 1.32
C LEU A 157 -12.17 -0.31 0.38
N LEU A 158 -12.16 -1.12 -0.68
CA LEU A 158 -11.30 -0.93 -1.84
C LEU A 158 -12.17 -0.46 -3.01
N VAL A 159 -11.97 0.76 -3.49
CA VAL A 159 -12.82 1.36 -4.54
C VAL A 159 -12.01 1.89 -5.71
N ASP A 160 -12.51 1.68 -6.92
CA ASP A 160 -11.99 2.31 -8.13
C ASP A 160 -12.31 3.82 -8.09
N VAL A 161 -11.28 4.65 -8.06
CA VAL A 161 -11.42 6.12 -8.01
C VAL A 161 -10.93 6.78 -9.30
N ASP A 162 -10.65 6.02 -10.35
CA ASP A 162 -10.19 6.54 -11.62
C ASP A 162 -11.36 7.01 -12.49
N PRO A 163 -11.53 8.32 -12.74
CA PRO A 163 -12.66 8.82 -13.53
C PRO A 163 -12.69 8.32 -14.98
N SER A 164 -11.56 7.82 -15.49
CA SER A 164 -11.45 7.23 -16.83
C SER A 164 -11.79 5.74 -16.86
N SER A 165 -11.88 5.10 -15.70
CA SER A 165 -12.22 3.68 -15.61
C SER A 165 -13.69 3.43 -15.95
N PRO A 166 -14.01 2.40 -16.75
CA PRO A 166 -15.38 1.97 -16.97
C PRO A 166 -16.05 1.44 -15.69
N GLU A 167 -15.27 1.16 -14.64
CA GLU A 167 -15.72 0.64 -13.35
C GLU A 167 -15.65 1.71 -12.25
N TYR A 168 -15.57 3.00 -12.61
CA TYR A 168 -15.47 4.11 -11.67
C TYR A 168 -16.49 4.06 -10.52
N GLY A 169 -15.97 4.04 -9.30
CA GLY A 169 -16.71 3.95 -8.05
C GLY A 169 -17.25 2.58 -7.74
N ARG A 170 -16.74 1.51 -8.37
CA ARG A 170 -17.00 0.11 -8.00
C ARG A 170 -16.15 -0.26 -6.78
N ALA A 171 -16.78 -0.85 -5.77
CA ALA A 171 -16.13 -1.51 -4.65
C ALA A 171 -15.71 -2.94 -5.02
N ILE A 172 -14.56 -3.35 -4.50
CA ILE A 172 -13.93 -4.64 -4.75
C ILE A 172 -13.94 -5.41 -3.43
N PRO A 173 -14.51 -6.63 -3.41
CA PRO A 173 -14.53 -7.44 -2.20
C PRO A 173 -13.12 -7.89 -1.81
N LEU A 174 -12.88 -7.95 -0.51
CA LEU A 174 -11.59 -8.26 0.09
C LEU A 174 -11.64 -9.61 0.83
N ASP A 175 -10.54 -10.35 0.80
CA ASP A 175 -10.35 -11.55 1.59
C ASP A 175 -9.75 -11.23 2.96
N VAL A 176 -10.45 -11.72 3.99
CA VAL A 176 -10.08 -11.69 5.41
C VAL A 176 -10.10 -13.09 6.01
N GLY A 177 -9.65 -14.09 5.24
CA GLY A 177 -9.56 -15.47 5.72
C GLY A 177 -10.80 -16.33 5.48
N GLN A 178 -11.67 -15.96 4.55
CA GLN A 178 -12.74 -16.85 4.07
C GLN A 178 -12.26 -17.94 3.08
N GLY A 179 -10.95 -18.04 2.84
CA GLY A 179 -10.34 -19.14 2.09
C GLY A 179 -10.17 -18.91 0.58
N ASN A 180 -10.32 -17.68 0.06
CA ASN A 180 -9.95 -17.42 -1.35
C ASN A 180 -8.43 -17.42 -1.56
N PHE A 181 -7.67 -17.11 -0.50
CA PHE A 181 -6.22 -17.16 -0.45
C PHE A 181 -5.77 -18.00 0.76
N PRO A 182 -5.89 -19.34 0.70
CA PRO A 182 -5.49 -20.18 1.82
C PRO A 182 -3.98 -20.11 2.02
N LEU A 183 -3.56 -19.84 3.26
CA LEU A 183 -2.14 -19.87 3.67
C LEU A 183 -1.74 -21.22 4.27
N ALA A 184 -2.73 -22.00 4.71
CA ALA A 184 -2.49 -23.30 5.31
C ALA A 184 -1.89 -24.28 4.30
N LEU A 185 -0.90 -25.04 4.74
CA LEU A 185 -0.26 -26.10 3.99
C LEU A 185 -1.17 -27.32 3.95
N GLU A 186 -1.36 -27.89 2.76
CA GLU A 186 -2.08 -29.15 2.62
C GLU A 186 -1.33 -30.26 3.36
N TRP A 187 0.00 -30.33 3.18
CA TRP A 187 0.89 -31.33 3.78
C TRP A 187 1.98 -30.65 4.62
N PRO A 188 1.78 -30.47 5.92
CA PRO A 188 2.72 -29.73 6.78
C PRO A 188 4.06 -30.47 6.99
N TRP A 189 4.06 -31.80 6.91
CA TRP A 189 5.22 -32.66 7.18
C TRP A 189 6.24 -32.80 6.03
N GLN A 190 6.31 -31.83 5.11
CA GLN A 190 7.21 -31.90 3.93
C GLN A 190 8.66 -31.47 4.23
N TYR A 191 8.90 -30.91 5.40
CA TYR A 191 10.20 -30.38 5.82
C TYR A 191 11.07 -31.45 6.48
N TRP A 192 12.35 -31.14 6.65
CA TRP A 192 13.32 -32.08 7.20
C TRP A 192 13.04 -32.37 8.68
N ASP A 193 13.41 -33.57 9.15
CA ASP A 193 13.20 -33.99 10.55
C ASP A 193 13.84 -33.06 11.60
N GLN A 194 14.80 -32.22 11.20
CA GLN A 194 15.55 -31.29 12.07
C GLN A 194 15.14 -29.82 11.86
N ASP A 195 14.13 -29.57 11.04
CA ASP A 195 13.57 -28.24 10.84
C ASP A 195 12.67 -27.92 12.03
N GLU A 196 12.92 -26.79 12.69
CA GLU A 196 12.14 -26.30 13.82
C GLU A 196 10.67 -26.05 13.45
N HIS A 197 10.38 -25.73 12.18
CA HIS A 197 9.04 -25.49 11.64
C HIS A 197 8.45 -26.71 10.90
N ARG A 198 8.98 -27.92 11.12
CA ARG A 198 8.56 -29.14 10.38
C ARG A 198 7.09 -29.51 10.52
N ASP A 199 6.42 -29.02 11.55
CA ASP A 199 5.01 -29.23 11.86
C ASP A 199 4.20 -27.93 11.87
N SER A 200 4.76 -26.86 11.29
CA SER A 200 4.01 -25.63 11.06
C SER A 200 2.89 -25.83 10.05
N SER A 201 1.73 -25.25 10.35
CA SER A 201 0.55 -25.34 9.49
C SER A 201 0.59 -24.38 8.29
N ASN A 202 1.53 -23.43 8.26
CA ASN A 202 1.70 -22.42 7.22
C ASN A 202 3.18 -21.99 7.14
N LEU A 203 3.54 -21.12 6.19
CA LEU A 203 4.93 -20.63 5.99
C LEU A 203 5.09 -19.11 6.14
N LEU A 204 4.03 -18.41 6.50
CA LEU A 204 4.01 -16.94 6.53
C LEU A 204 3.98 -16.37 7.93
N PHE A 205 3.36 -17.08 8.87
CA PHE A 205 3.16 -16.63 10.24
C PHE A 205 3.60 -17.69 11.23
N GLU A 206 4.19 -17.24 12.32
CA GLU A 206 4.56 -18.10 13.44
C GLU A 206 3.33 -18.75 14.06
N THR A 207 3.42 -20.04 14.37
CA THR A 207 2.36 -20.84 14.99
C THR A 207 2.79 -21.53 16.28
N HIS A 208 4.08 -21.50 16.59
CA HIS A 208 4.66 -21.99 17.83
C HIS A 208 4.59 -20.91 18.91
N GLU A 209 4.56 -21.37 20.16
CA GLU A 209 4.66 -20.51 21.34
C GLU A 209 6.09 -20.54 21.82
N GLU A 210 6.75 -19.38 21.80
CA GLU A 210 8.13 -19.26 22.22
C GLU A 210 8.27 -19.05 23.73
N ASP A 211 7.25 -18.50 24.42
CA ASP A 211 7.28 -18.34 25.88
C ASP A 211 6.94 -19.64 26.60
N VAL A 212 7.76 -20.67 26.36
CA VAL A 212 7.58 -22.06 26.84
C VAL A 212 7.51 -22.11 28.37
N ASN A 213 8.19 -21.19 29.04
CA ASN A 213 8.22 -21.13 30.50
C ASN A 213 7.30 -20.06 31.12
N HIS A 214 6.57 -19.30 30.30
CA HIS A 214 5.56 -18.31 30.67
C HIS A 214 6.08 -17.17 31.55
N ASN A 215 7.30 -16.71 31.29
CA ASN A 215 7.90 -15.59 32.01
C ASN A 215 7.86 -14.27 31.23
N GLY A 216 7.41 -14.28 29.97
CA GLY A 216 7.30 -13.12 29.10
C GLY A 216 8.64 -12.54 28.66
N VAL A 217 9.70 -13.35 28.65
CA VAL A 217 11.06 -12.97 28.24
C VAL A 217 11.58 -14.02 27.28
N LEU A 218 12.18 -13.58 26.17
CA LEU A 218 12.89 -14.48 25.25
C LEU A 218 14.11 -15.10 25.93
N ASP A 219 14.01 -16.36 26.34
CA ASP A 219 15.12 -17.11 26.91
C ASP A 219 15.97 -17.79 25.82
N PRO A 220 17.21 -18.18 26.13
CA PRO A 220 18.01 -18.98 25.19
C PRO A 220 17.26 -20.24 24.77
N TYR A 221 17.24 -20.50 23.46
CA TYR A 221 16.57 -21.62 22.79
C TYR A 221 15.04 -21.51 22.66
N GLU A 222 14.44 -20.37 23.02
CA GLU A 222 13.02 -20.08 22.77
C GLU A 222 12.80 -19.38 21.42
N ASP A 223 13.83 -18.79 20.82
CA ASP A 223 13.81 -18.14 19.51
C ASP A 223 13.89 -19.19 18.39
N TYR A 224 12.75 -19.56 17.81
CA TYR A 224 12.60 -20.60 16.78
C TYR A 224 13.06 -20.11 15.41
N ASP A 225 12.81 -18.85 15.08
CA ASP A 225 13.09 -18.30 13.74
C ASP A 225 14.35 -17.40 13.68
N PHE A 226 14.96 -17.13 14.84
CA PHE A 226 16.20 -16.37 15.05
C PHE A 226 16.09 -14.87 14.74
N ASP A 227 14.90 -14.28 14.88
CA ASP A 227 14.68 -12.86 14.68
C ASP A 227 14.90 -12.00 15.95
N GLY A 228 14.95 -12.65 17.12
CA GLY A 228 15.20 -12.05 18.42
C GLY A 228 13.96 -11.41 19.08
N ILE A 229 12.77 -11.76 18.63
CA ILE A 229 11.47 -11.41 19.21
C ILE A 229 10.93 -12.63 19.95
N LEU A 230 10.02 -12.40 20.91
CA LEU A 230 9.33 -13.49 21.62
C LEU A 230 7.97 -13.66 20.97
N ASP A 231 7.82 -14.71 20.18
CA ASP A 231 6.64 -14.93 19.38
C ASP A 231 5.54 -15.72 20.09
N HIS A 232 4.33 -15.36 19.70
CA HIS A 232 3.12 -16.04 20.13
C HIS A 232 2.35 -16.52 18.90
N PRO A 233 1.65 -17.66 18.97
CA PRO A 233 0.94 -18.24 17.83
C PRO A 233 0.02 -17.25 17.14
N ASN A 234 0.12 -17.14 15.80
CA ASN A 234 -0.75 -16.32 14.96
C ASN A 234 -2.13 -16.98 14.73
N THR A 235 -2.76 -17.37 15.84
CA THR A 235 -4.00 -18.14 15.86
C THR A 235 -5.10 -17.44 16.64
N TRP A 236 -6.36 -17.75 16.31
CA TRP A 236 -7.56 -17.24 17.00
C TRP A 236 -7.58 -17.62 18.48
N SER A 237 -7.09 -18.81 18.82
CA SER A 237 -7.03 -19.24 20.21
C SER A 237 -5.84 -18.69 20.98
N GLY A 238 -4.83 -18.17 20.28
CA GLY A 238 -3.53 -17.80 20.86
C GLY A 238 -2.76 -19.01 21.39
N LEU A 239 -3.03 -20.20 20.87
CA LEU A 239 -2.36 -21.45 21.25
C LEU A 239 -1.70 -22.10 20.04
N ASP A 240 -0.57 -22.77 20.27
CA ASP A 240 -0.01 -23.75 19.34
C ASP A 240 -0.85 -25.03 19.42
N LYS A 241 -1.71 -25.23 18.43
CA LYS A 241 -2.55 -26.43 18.28
C LYS A 241 -1.94 -27.45 17.32
N GLY A 242 -0.74 -27.20 16.82
CA GLY A 242 -0.04 -28.03 15.85
C GLY A 242 -0.64 -28.02 14.43
N PRO A 243 -0.08 -28.85 13.54
CA PRO A 243 -0.25 -28.75 12.08
C PRO A 243 -1.67 -28.99 11.56
N LEU A 244 -2.52 -29.65 12.35
CA LEU A 244 -3.88 -30.05 11.92
C LEU A 244 -4.93 -28.99 12.22
N ALA A 245 -4.56 -27.88 12.86
CA ALA A 245 -5.47 -26.82 13.30
C ALA A 245 -5.50 -25.62 12.34
N ALA A 246 -5.51 -25.87 11.03
CA ALA A 246 -5.50 -24.82 9.99
C ALA A 246 -6.66 -23.80 10.14
N ASP A 247 -7.83 -24.24 10.62
CA ASP A 247 -8.99 -23.37 10.85
C ASP A 247 -8.77 -22.34 11.97
N ASP A 248 -7.77 -22.57 12.84
CA ASP A 248 -7.42 -21.65 13.94
C ASP A 248 -6.43 -20.56 13.49
N LEU A 249 -5.85 -20.68 12.29
CA LEU A 249 -4.90 -19.71 11.74
C LEU A 249 -5.59 -18.39 11.39
N ILE A 250 -5.01 -17.27 11.82
CA ILE A 250 -5.46 -15.95 11.37
C ILE A 250 -4.67 -15.62 10.10
N THR A 251 -5.34 -15.55 8.96
CA THR A 251 -4.65 -15.34 7.68
C THR A 251 -4.57 -13.88 7.24
N PHE A 252 -5.37 -13.00 7.83
CA PHE A 252 -5.49 -11.59 7.41
C PHE A 252 -4.88 -10.60 8.41
N TYR A 253 -4.20 -11.10 9.44
CA TYR A 253 -3.55 -10.28 10.45
C TYR A 253 -2.32 -11.00 10.97
N GLU A 254 -1.23 -10.26 11.11
CA GLU A 254 0.02 -10.70 11.69
C GLU A 254 0.14 -10.01 13.08
N LYS A 255 0.12 -10.83 14.14
CA LYS A 255 -0.01 -10.38 15.54
C LYS A 255 1.25 -9.75 16.12
N GLU A 256 2.43 -10.17 15.71
CA GLU A 256 3.70 -9.68 16.23
C GLU A 256 3.90 -8.19 15.86
N THR A 257 3.68 -7.86 14.60
CA THR A 257 3.83 -6.51 14.07
C THR A 257 2.55 -5.68 14.15
N ASP A 258 1.39 -6.26 14.45
CA ASP A 258 0.06 -5.64 14.35
C ASP A 258 -0.28 -5.17 12.92
N THR A 259 -0.07 -6.06 11.94
CA THR A 259 -0.27 -5.75 10.52
C THR A 259 -1.48 -6.49 9.96
N MET A 260 -2.49 -5.75 9.50
CA MET A 260 -3.61 -6.30 8.73
C MET A 260 -3.22 -6.48 7.26
N ILE A 261 -3.62 -7.60 6.67
CA ILE A 261 -3.32 -8.03 5.31
C ILE A 261 -4.63 -8.42 4.62
N LEU A 262 -4.97 -7.76 3.53
CA LEU A 262 -6.23 -7.94 2.80
C LEU A 262 -5.93 -8.27 1.33
N TRP A 263 -6.65 -9.22 0.74
CA TRP A 263 -6.45 -9.54 -0.68
C TRP A 263 -7.66 -9.15 -1.52
N PRO A 264 -7.47 -8.49 -2.68
CA PRO A 264 -8.55 -8.35 -3.65
C PRO A 264 -9.02 -9.73 -4.11
N MET A 265 -10.31 -10.05 -3.92
CA MET A 265 -10.88 -11.35 -4.34
C MET A 265 -11.00 -11.49 -5.86
N VAL A 266 -10.91 -10.38 -6.59
CA VAL A 266 -10.92 -10.34 -8.05
C VAL A 266 -9.75 -9.49 -8.54
N PRO A 267 -9.18 -9.80 -9.73
CA PRO A 267 -8.11 -8.99 -10.29
C PRO A 267 -8.59 -7.55 -10.48
N LEU A 268 -7.79 -6.60 -10.00
CA LEU A 268 -8.00 -5.19 -10.26
C LEU A 268 -7.74 -4.88 -11.74
N ARG A 269 -8.35 -3.81 -12.25
CA ARG A 269 -8.03 -3.30 -13.58
C ARG A 269 -6.60 -2.78 -13.58
N GLN A 270 -5.83 -3.05 -14.62
CA GLN A 270 -4.50 -2.47 -14.83
C GLN A 270 -4.60 -0.96 -15.09
N MET A 271 -3.50 -0.22 -14.86
CA MET A 271 -3.41 1.22 -15.12
C MET A 271 -4.58 2.03 -14.53
N THR A 272 -5.08 1.62 -13.37
CA THR A 272 -6.28 2.19 -12.74
C THR A 272 -5.95 2.61 -11.32
N ARG A 273 -6.44 3.78 -10.92
CA ARG A 273 -6.28 4.29 -9.56
C ARG A 273 -7.36 3.74 -8.63
N TYR A 274 -6.92 3.16 -7.52
CA TYR A 274 -7.77 2.69 -6.44
C TYR A 274 -7.54 3.49 -5.16
N ALA A 275 -8.56 3.55 -4.32
CA ALA A 275 -8.45 4.04 -2.95
C ALA A 275 -8.78 2.92 -1.97
N VAL A 276 -7.94 2.80 -0.94
CA VAL A 276 -8.26 2.03 0.26
C VAL A 276 -8.80 3.00 1.30
N VAL A 277 -9.96 2.69 1.86
CA VAL A 277 -10.67 3.54 2.82
C VAL A 277 -10.90 2.75 4.09
N LEU A 278 -10.26 3.16 5.18
CA LEU A 278 -10.57 2.68 6.52
C LEU A 278 -11.74 3.50 7.05
N THR A 279 -12.81 2.83 7.48
CA THR A 279 -14.03 3.46 7.99
C THR A 279 -14.03 3.48 9.52
N LYS A 280 -14.99 4.19 10.10
CA LYS A 280 -15.24 4.22 11.56
C LYS A 280 -15.49 2.84 12.18
N TYR A 281 -15.81 1.83 11.38
CA TYR A 281 -16.03 0.46 11.86
C TYR A 281 -14.74 -0.32 12.05
N LEU A 282 -13.58 0.19 11.60
CA LEU A 282 -12.29 -0.37 11.97
C LEU A 282 -11.88 0.15 13.35
N THR A 283 -12.07 -0.68 14.37
CA THR A 283 -11.88 -0.32 15.79
C THR A 283 -10.87 -1.22 16.47
N SER A 284 -10.31 -0.77 17.59
CA SER A 284 -9.71 -1.65 18.59
C SER A 284 -10.75 -2.58 19.21
N THR A 285 -10.26 -3.61 19.90
CA THR A 285 -11.06 -4.49 20.79
C THR A 285 -11.82 -3.75 21.91
N SER A 286 -11.49 -2.48 22.17
CA SER A 286 -12.21 -1.61 23.11
C SER A 286 -13.29 -0.73 22.43
N GLY A 287 -13.48 -0.87 21.12
CA GLY A 287 -14.43 -0.10 20.33
C GLY A 287 -13.95 1.29 19.91
N LYS A 288 -12.70 1.66 20.20
CA LYS A 288 -12.11 2.94 19.76
C LYS A 288 -11.72 2.86 18.28
N PRO A 289 -12.18 3.77 17.40
CA PRO A 289 -11.81 3.77 15.99
C PRO A 289 -10.30 3.97 15.76
N VAL A 290 -9.79 3.34 14.70
CA VAL A 290 -8.45 3.63 14.16
C VAL A 290 -8.31 5.12 13.84
N ARG A 291 -7.08 5.64 13.90
CA ARG A 291 -6.77 7.04 13.58
C ARG A 291 -5.67 7.19 12.55
N SER A 292 -5.84 8.22 11.72
CA SER A 292 -4.80 8.73 10.84
C SER A 292 -3.55 9.19 11.61
N PRO A 293 -2.34 9.02 11.05
CA PRO A 293 -1.12 9.58 11.61
C PRO A 293 -0.92 11.04 11.26
N PHE A 294 -1.77 11.63 10.42
CA PHE A 294 -1.69 13.03 9.99
C PHE A 294 -2.78 13.89 10.65
N PRO A 295 -2.69 15.23 10.55
CA PRO A 295 -3.78 16.14 10.93
C PRO A 295 -5.08 15.93 10.12
N TYR A 296 -4.99 15.24 8.98
CA TYR A 296 -6.11 14.88 8.11
C TYR A 296 -6.19 13.37 7.92
N VAL A 297 -7.31 12.85 7.43
CA VAL A 297 -7.52 11.40 7.21
C VAL A 297 -6.71 10.80 6.06
N ASN A 298 -5.75 11.52 5.48
CA ASN A 298 -4.89 11.03 4.40
C ASN A 298 -3.57 11.83 4.37
N HIS A 299 -2.56 11.30 3.68
CA HIS A 299 -1.38 12.08 3.32
C HIS A 299 -1.78 13.19 2.33
N ALA A 300 -1.34 14.44 2.56
CA ALA A 300 -1.85 15.59 1.84
C ALA A 300 -1.63 15.52 0.31
N ASP A 301 -0.50 14.95 -0.12
CA ASP A 301 -0.18 14.76 -1.55
C ASP A 301 -1.16 13.83 -2.28
N GLN A 302 -1.88 12.97 -1.56
CA GLN A 302 -2.87 12.05 -2.14
C GLN A 302 -4.28 12.65 -2.16
N THR A 303 -4.48 13.86 -1.64
CA THR A 303 -5.82 14.47 -1.59
C THR A 303 -6.48 14.58 -2.96
N PRO A 304 -5.80 15.04 -4.03
CA PRO A 304 -6.42 15.12 -5.36
C PRO A 304 -6.91 13.75 -5.87
N ASP A 305 -6.13 12.70 -5.61
CA ASP A 305 -6.41 11.32 -5.98
C ASP A 305 -7.61 10.74 -5.21
N LEU A 306 -7.89 11.25 -4.01
CA LEU A 306 -8.96 10.77 -3.12
C LEU A 306 -10.23 11.63 -3.16
N LEU A 307 -10.23 12.79 -3.83
CA LEU A 307 -11.42 13.63 -4.01
C LEU A 307 -12.65 12.89 -4.55
N PRO A 308 -12.53 11.92 -5.49
CA PRO A 308 -13.64 11.09 -5.97
C PRO A 308 -14.46 10.43 -4.86
N LEU A 309 -13.88 10.15 -3.69
CA LEU A 309 -14.58 9.51 -2.58
C LEU A 309 -15.82 10.29 -2.11
N LYS A 310 -15.86 11.61 -2.30
CA LYS A 310 -17.04 12.44 -1.99
C LYS A 310 -18.31 11.95 -2.70
N ASP A 311 -18.16 11.48 -3.94
CA ASP A 311 -19.26 11.04 -4.78
C ASP A 311 -19.46 9.52 -4.75
N ILE A 312 -18.41 8.77 -4.41
CA ILE A 312 -18.42 7.30 -4.39
C ILE A 312 -18.97 6.76 -3.08
N LEU A 313 -18.51 7.25 -1.92
CA LEU A 313 -18.88 6.71 -0.61
C LEU A 313 -20.40 6.66 -0.35
N PRO A 314 -21.22 7.65 -0.77
CA PRO A 314 -22.67 7.60 -0.57
C PRO A 314 -23.35 6.39 -1.22
N ARG A 315 -22.76 5.80 -2.27
CA ARG A 315 -23.27 4.57 -2.92
C ARG A 315 -23.23 3.37 -1.98
N TYR A 316 -22.34 3.41 -0.99
CA TYR A 316 -22.09 2.38 0.00
C TYR A 316 -22.53 2.85 1.39
N GLY A 317 -23.47 3.80 1.50
CA GLY A 317 -23.99 4.23 2.80
C GLY A 317 -22.99 5.02 3.68
N PHE A 318 -21.84 5.41 3.14
CA PHE A 318 -20.84 6.19 3.84
C PHE A 318 -20.77 7.63 3.35
N SER A 319 -20.16 8.48 4.18
CA SER A 319 -19.75 9.83 3.86
C SER A 319 -18.28 10.01 4.19
N LEU A 320 -17.69 11.16 3.82
CA LEU A 320 -16.35 11.48 4.28
C LEU A 320 -16.24 11.51 5.80
N ASP A 321 -17.30 11.82 6.55
CA ASP A 321 -17.25 11.86 8.01
C ASP A 321 -17.03 10.47 8.64
N ASP A 322 -17.33 9.41 7.90
CA ASP A 322 -17.13 8.02 8.31
C ASP A 322 -15.72 7.50 8.02
N VAL A 323 -14.89 8.26 7.30
CA VAL A 323 -13.51 7.89 6.97
C VAL A 323 -12.59 8.22 8.14
N VAL A 324 -11.80 7.22 8.57
CA VAL A 324 -10.76 7.40 9.61
C VAL A 324 -9.35 7.48 9.04
N PHE A 325 -9.11 6.81 7.90
CA PHE A 325 -7.89 6.96 7.11
C PHE A 325 -8.12 6.49 5.67
N ALA A 326 -7.46 7.11 4.69
CA ALA A 326 -7.51 6.68 3.30
C ALA A 326 -6.20 6.96 2.57
N TRP A 327 -5.88 6.12 1.58
CA TRP A 327 -4.75 6.31 0.68
C TRP A 327 -5.08 5.76 -0.71
N SER A 328 -4.33 6.22 -1.71
CA SER A 328 -4.47 5.78 -3.10
C SER A 328 -3.30 4.92 -3.54
N PHE A 329 -3.54 4.05 -4.52
CA PHE A 329 -2.49 3.38 -5.27
C PHE A 329 -2.91 3.17 -6.73
N THR A 330 -1.94 3.11 -7.63
CA THR A 330 -2.17 2.87 -9.07
C THR A 330 -1.64 1.49 -9.49
N THR A 331 -2.47 0.70 -10.15
CA THR A 331 -2.06 -0.60 -10.70
C THR A 331 -1.18 -0.44 -11.94
N GLN A 332 -0.20 -1.33 -12.11
CA GLN A 332 0.75 -1.34 -13.22
C GLN A 332 0.09 -1.72 -14.55
N SER A 333 0.80 -1.52 -15.65
CA SER A 333 0.40 -2.11 -16.94
C SER A 333 0.83 -3.59 -17.00
N ILE A 334 -0.14 -4.50 -17.18
CA ILE A 334 0.10 -5.96 -17.15
C ILE A 334 0.04 -6.55 -18.54
N THR A 335 -0.99 -6.22 -19.31
CA THR A 335 -1.25 -6.81 -20.63
C THR A 335 -1.12 -5.81 -21.78
N SER A 336 -0.67 -4.58 -21.50
CA SER A 336 -0.57 -3.51 -22.50
C SER A 336 0.24 -3.93 -23.75
N GLU A 337 1.35 -4.64 -23.57
CA GLU A 337 2.15 -5.14 -24.69
C GLU A 337 1.38 -6.18 -25.53
N LEU A 338 0.72 -7.13 -24.86
CA LEU A 338 -0.09 -8.16 -25.54
C LEU A 338 -1.30 -7.57 -26.26
N GLU A 339 -1.92 -6.54 -25.68
CA GLU A 339 -3.01 -5.79 -26.29
C GLU A 339 -2.55 -5.04 -27.54
N GLN A 340 -1.37 -4.41 -27.49
CA GLN A 340 -0.78 -3.75 -28.65
C GLN A 340 -0.40 -4.73 -29.76
N VAL A 341 0.16 -5.90 -29.41
CA VAL A 341 0.44 -6.98 -30.38
C VAL A 341 -0.85 -7.46 -31.02
N ARG A 342 -1.89 -7.73 -30.21
CA ARG A 342 -3.21 -8.14 -30.72
C ARG A 342 -3.81 -7.08 -31.64
N ALA A 343 -3.77 -5.81 -31.26
CA ALA A 343 -4.25 -4.71 -32.09
C ALA A 343 -3.48 -4.63 -33.42
N GLY A 344 -2.16 -4.84 -33.38
CA GLY A 344 -1.29 -4.88 -34.55
C GLY A 344 -1.66 -5.97 -35.55
N LEU A 345 -2.01 -7.17 -35.07
CA LEU A 345 -2.49 -8.28 -35.92
C LEU A 345 -3.81 -7.96 -36.65
N TYR A 346 -4.55 -6.94 -36.19
CA TYR A 346 -5.76 -6.43 -36.84
C TYR A 346 -5.53 -5.06 -37.53
N GLY A 347 -4.28 -4.67 -37.78
CA GLY A 347 -3.96 -3.45 -38.53
C GLY A 347 -4.12 -2.16 -37.71
N HIS A 348 -4.09 -2.24 -36.39
CA HIS A 348 -4.27 -1.10 -35.49
C HIS A 348 -3.03 -0.78 -34.65
N GLY A 349 -2.89 0.49 -34.29
CA GLY A 349 -1.89 0.95 -33.34
C GLY A 349 -0.44 0.91 -33.85
N PRO A 350 0.55 1.05 -32.95
CA PRO A 350 1.97 1.13 -33.29
C PRO A 350 2.53 -0.10 -34.03
N LEU A 351 1.87 -1.25 -33.87
CA LEU A 351 2.26 -2.52 -34.47
C LEU A 351 1.36 -2.92 -35.66
N ALA A 352 0.65 -1.97 -36.28
CA ALA A 352 -0.25 -2.23 -37.42
C ALA A 352 0.42 -2.95 -38.61
N ALA A 353 1.75 -2.87 -38.75
CA ALA A 353 2.48 -3.63 -39.76
C ALA A 353 2.34 -5.15 -39.62
N LEU A 354 2.06 -5.66 -38.41
CA LEU A 354 1.89 -7.10 -38.16
C LEU A 354 0.77 -7.73 -38.98
N GLU A 355 -0.28 -6.99 -39.33
CA GLU A 355 -1.36 -7.46 -40.21
C GLU A 355 -0.82 -7.93 -41.57
N GLN A 356 0.17 -7.22 -42.13
CA GLN A 356 0.77 -7.53 -43.42
C GLN A 356 1.85 -8.60 -43.31
N GLU A 357 2.60 -8.60 -42.20
CA GLU A 357 3.70 -9.55 -41.96
C GLU A 357 3.19 -10.95 -41.58
N TYR A 358 2.04 -11.03 -40.89
CA TYR A 358 1.45 -12.27 -40.39
C TYR A 358 -0.03 -12.39 -40.76
N PRO A 359 -0.36 -12.61 -42.06
CA PRO A 359 -1.74 -12.78 -42.49
C PRO A 359 -2.37 -14.08 -41.94
N PRO A 360 -3.71 -14.11 -41.74
CA PRO A 360 -4.43 -15.21 -41.09
C PRO A 360 -4.44 -16.54 -41.85
#